data_AF-A0A496R158-F1
#
_entry.id   AF-A0A496R158-F1
#
_cell.length_a   1.000
_cell.length_b   1.000
_cell.length_c   1.000
_cell.angle_alpha   90.00
_cell.angle_beta   90.00
_cell.angle_gamma   90.00
#
_symmetry.space_group_name_H-M   'P 1'
#
loop_
_entity.id
_entity.type
_entity.pdbx_description
1 polymer ?
#
loop_
_entity_poly.entity_id
_entity_poly.type
_entity_poly.pdbx_seq_one_letter_code
_entity_poly.pdbx_strand_id
1 'polypeptide(L)' 'SISEILKEEGVQVLASKVFGPNIKRMIKKFACILVHEETIELGLDNLKLNYSVILERWKQGSERKPLKV' A
#
# COMPACT_ATOMS: atom_id res chain seq x y z
N SER A 1 -4.75 4.97 17.15
CA SER A 1 -4.31 3.70 16.53
C SER A 1 -3.23 4.00 15.51
N ILE A 2 -2.29 3.09 15.21
CA ILE A 2 -1.23 3.34 14.22
C ILE A 2 -1.80 3.80 12.87
N SER A 3 -2.94 3.23 12.45
CA SER A 3 -3.63 3.64 11.22
C SER A 3 -4.19 5.06 11.20
N GLU A 4 -4.43 5.68 12.36
CA GLU A 4 -4.83 7.11 12.39
C GLU A 4 -3.61 8.00 12.32
N ILE A 5 -2.54 7.67 13.06
CA ILE A 5 -1.27 8.42 13.05
C ILE A 5 -0.73 8.50 11.61
N LEU A 6 -0.66 7.36 10.91
CA LEU A 6 -0.21 7.35 9.51
C LEU A 6 -1.09 8.20 8.59
N LYS A 7 -2.38 8.29 8.87
CA LYS A 7 -3.31 9.11 8.09
C LYS A 7 -3.10 10.61 8.36
N GLU A 8 -2.85 10.98 9.61
CA GLU A 8 -2.51 12.36 10.02
C GLU A 8 -1.19 12.81 9.36
N GLU A 9 -0.23 11.90 9.23
CA GLU A 9 1.04 12.10 8.49
C GLU A 9 0.87 12.08 6.95
N GLY A 10 -0.36 11.97 6.45
CA GLY A 10 -0.63 12.00 5.00
C GLY A 10 -0.18 10.74 4.24
N VAL A 11 0.06 9.62 4.93
CA VAL A 11 0.45 8.36 4.27
C VAL A 11 -0.71 7.83 3.43
N GLN A 12 -0.42 7.54 2.16
CA GLN A 12 -1.40 7.04 1.18
C GLN A 12 -1.22 5.56 0.87
N VAL A 13 0.01 5.06 0.98
CA VAL A 13 0.42 3.72 0.53
C VAL A 13 1.04 2.95 1.69
N LEU A 14 0.66 1.69 1.85
CA LEU A 14 1.32 0.75 2.73
C LEU A 14 1.91 -0.38 1.88
N ALA A 15 3.22 -0.56 1.97
CA ALA A 15 3.93 -1.65 1.32
C ALA A 15 4.34 -2.70 2.36
N SER A 16 4.06 -3.98 2.10
CA SER A 16 4.42 -5.07 3.01
C SER A 16 4.60 -6.39 2.26
N LYS A 17 5.43 -7.30 2.79
CA LYS A 17 5.52 -8.69 2.28
C LYS A 17 4.24 -9.47 2.52
N VAL A 18 3.54 -9.18 3.62
CA VAL A 18 2.32 -9.86 4.04
C VAL A 18 1.38 -8.86 4.69
N PHE A 19 0.08 -9.00 4.42
CA PHE A 19 -0.95 -8.31 5.17
C PHE A 19 -1.72 -9.30 6.04
N GLY A 20 -1.87 -8.96 7.32
CA GLY A 20 -2.66 -9.77 8.25
C GLY A 20 -4.18 -9.61 8.06
N PRO A 21 -4.98 -10.29 8.92
CA PRO A 21 -6.44 -10.33 8.82
C PRO A 21 -7.14 -8.96 8.80
N ASN A 22 -6.51 -7.93 9.37
CA ASN A 22 -7.05 -6.57 9.42
C ASN A 22 -6.93 -5.79 8.10
N ILE A 23 -6.44 -6.41 7.01
CA ILE A 23 -6.29 -5.76 5.70
C ILE A 23 -7.60 -5.15 5.17
N LYS A 24 -8.75 -5.79 5.44
CA LYS A 24 -10.08 -5.31 5.04
C LYS A 24 -10.41 -3.91 5.59
N ARG A 25 -9.85 -3.54 6.74
CA ARG A 25 -9.98 -2.20 7.32
C ARG A 25 -8.92 -1.25 6.76
N MET A 26 -7.70 -1.72 6.58
CA MET A 26 -6.59 -0.89 6.09
C MET A 26 -6.80 -0.42 4.66
N ILE A 27 -7.37 -1.27 3.80
CA ILE A 27 -7.56 -0.97 2.39
C ILE A 27 -8.55 0.18 2.10
N LYS A 28 -9.49 0.40 3.03
CA LYS A 28 -10.41 1.54 2.97
C LYS A 28 -9.68 2.86 3.22
N LYS A 29 -8.49 2.81 3.84
CA LYS A 29 -7.70 3.99 4.24
C LYS A 29 -6.48 4.20 3.36
N PHE A 30 -5.80 3.13 2.95
CA PHE A 30 -4.52 3.14 2.24
C PHE A 30 -4.58 2.27 0.98
N ALA A 31 -3.73 2.56 0.00
CA ALA A 31 -3.39 1.59 -1.03
C ALA A 31 -2.45 0.53 -0.42
N CYS A 32 -2.94 -0.71 -0.28
CA CYS A 32 -2.16 -1.82 0.28
C CYS A 32 -1.44 -2.56 -0.84
N ILE A 33 -0.11 -2.52 -0.81
CA ILE A 33 0.79 -3.09 -1.82
C ILE A 33 1.57 -4.26 -1.24
N LEU A 34 1.46 -5.43 -1.87
CA LEU A 34 2.29 -6.59 -1.60
C LEU A 34 3.59 -6.47 -2.39
N VAL A 35 4.70 -6.53 -1.66
CA VAL A 35 6.07 -6.36 -2.15
C VAL A 35 6.83 -7.64 -1.82
N HIS A 36 7.45 -8.30 -2.81
CA HIS A 36 8.07 -9.62 -2.63
C HIS A 36 9.60 -9.61 -2.66
N GLU A 37 10.18 -8.41 -2.70
CA GLU A 37 11.60 -8.19 -2.84
C GLU A 37 12.35 -8.54 -1.55
N GLU A 38 13.60 -8.97 -1.72
CA GLU A 38 14.42 -9.42 -0.60
C GLU A 38 14.87 -8.24 0.27
N THR A 39 15.17 -7.09 -0.34
CA THR A 39 15.65 -5.87 0.32
C THR A 39 14.67 -4.70 0.19
N ILE A 40 14.84 -3.70 1.05
CA ILE A 40 14.02 -2.48 1.02
C ILE A 40 14.29 -1.71 -0.26
N GLU A 41 15.54 -1.63 -0.71
CA GLU A 41 15.97 -0.90 -1.90
C GLU A 41 15.28 -1.46 -3.15
N LEU A 42 15.31 -2.78 -3.31
CA LEU A 42 14.63 -3.45 -4.40
C LEU A 42 13.11 -3.22 -4.34
N GLY A 43 12.53 -3.29 -3.14
CA GLY A 43 11.11 -2.98 -2.95
C GLY A 43 10.76 -1.55 -3.34
N LEU A 44 11.60 -0.58 -2.98
CA LEU A 44 11.43 0.83 -3.36
C LEU A 44 11.53 1.02 -4.87
N ASP A 45 12.49 0.36 -5.52
CA ASP A 45 12.63 0.43 -6.97
C ASP A 45 11.44 -0.20 -7.70
N ASN A 46 10.92 -1.32 -7.19
CA ASN A 46 9.71 -1.93 -7.74
C ASN A 46 8.47 -1.02 -7.57
N LEU A 47 8.33 -0.34 -6.41
CA LEU A 47 7.28 0.65 -6.19
C LEU A 47 7.38 1.84 -7.15
N LYS A 48 8.59 2.34 -7.43
CA LYS A 48 8.81 3.43 -8.41
C LYS A 48 8.44 3.00 -9.82
N LEU A 49 8.86 1.80 -10.24
CA LEU A 49 8.53 1.24 -11.56
C LEU A 49 7.01 1.09 -11.76
N ASN A 50 6.28 0.75 -10.70
CA ASN A 50 4.84 0.55 -10.72
C ASN A 50 4.03 1.77 -10.23
N TYR A 51 4.66 2.95 -10.12
CA TYR A 51 4.05 4.13 -9.51
C TYR A 51 2.68 4.49 -10.14
N SER A 52 2.58 4.46 -11.47
CA SER A 52 1.33 4.77 -12.17
C SER A 52 0.19 3.84 -11.77
N VAL A 53 0.45 2.54 -11.66
CA VAL A 53 -0.55 1.53 -11.25
C VAL A 53 -0.95 1.72 -9.79
N ILE A 54 0.01 2.07 -8.92
CA ILE A 54 -0.25 2.38 -7.51
C ILE A 54 -1.12 3.64 -7.38
N LEU A 55 -0.85 4.66 -8.20
CA LEU A 55 -1.61 5.91 -8.23
C LEU A 55 -3.05 5.67 -8.70
N GLU A 56 -3.24 4.87 -9.75
CA GLU A 56 -4.58 4.44 -10.20
C GLU A 56 -5.30 3.66 -9.11
N ARG A 57 -4.59 2.76 -8.43
CA ARG A 57 -5.16 2.04 -7.29
C ARG A 57 -5.61 3.01 -6.22
N TRP A 58 -4.79 3.98 -5.82
CA TRP A 58 -5.15 5.00 -4.83
C TRP A 58 -6.42 5.77 -5.25
N LYS A 59 -6.60 6.11 -6.53
CA LYS A 59 -7.79 6.84 -7.01
C LYS A 59 -9.11 6.08 -6.88
N GLN A 60 -9.11 4.75 -6.69
CA GLN A 60 -10.34 3.94 -6.55
C GLN A 60 -11.05 4.08 -5.19
N GLY A 61 -10.51 4.84 -4.23
CA GLY A 61 -11.19 5.15 -2.97
C GLY A 61 -11.50 3.93 -2.09
N SER A 62 -12.72 3.79 -1.58
CA SER A 62 -13.07 2.71 -0.63
C SER A 62 -13.18 1.32 -1.26
N GLU A 63 -13.35 1.23 -2.58
CA GLU A 63 -13.54 -0.02 -3.33
C GLU A 63 -12.21 -0.68 -3.76
N ARG A 64 -11.09 -0.10 -3.31
CA ARG A 64 -9.73 -0.59 -3.58
C ARG A 64 -9.56 -2.06 -3.19
N LYS A 65 -8.77 -2.79 -4.00
CA LYS A 65 -8.26 -4.15 -3.70
C LYS A 65 -6.74 -4.11 -3.44
N PRO A 66 -6.15 -5.10 -2.75
CA PRO A 66 -4.71 -5.16 -2.59
C PRO A 66 -4.04 -5.24 -3.96
N LEU A 67 -2.92 -4.56 -4.15
CA LEU A 67 -2.12 -4.67 -5.37
C LEU A 67 -0.90 -5.53 -5.06
N LYS A 68 -0.55 -6.44 -5.95
CA LYS A 68 0.75 -7.08 -5.94
C LYS A 68 1.56 -6.43 -7.04
N VAL A 69 2.75 -5.97 -6.68
CA VAL A 69 3.78 -5.49 -7.61
C VAL A 69 4.99 -6.38 -7.53
#